data_AF-A0A392UAV5-F1
#
_entry.id   AF-A0A392UAV5-F1
#
_cell.length_a   1.000
_cell.length_b   1.000
_cell.length_c   1.000
_cell.angle_alpha   90.00
_cell.angle_beta   90.00
_cell.angle_gamma   90.00
#
_symmetry.space_group_name_H-M   'P 1'
#
loop_
_entity.id
_entity.type
_entity.pdbx_description
1 polymer ?
#
loop_
_entity_poly.entity_id
_entity_poly.type
_entity_poly.pdbx_seq_one_letter_code
_entity_poly.pdbx_strand_id
1 'polypeptide(L)' 'EAEEDKCVKFENGLRPEIKTLIGFNEIRDFPTLVNKSRICDKDNRAKTNYYKAVNEKKGSDFGRGKPYSRGGKKPEEG' A
#
# COMPACT_ATOMS: atom_id res chain seq x y z
N GLU A 1 11.29 17.86 30.61
CA GLU A 1 11.46 17.47 29.19
C GLU A 1 10.08 17.13 28.66
N ALA A 2 9.49 18.06 27.91
CA ALA A 2 8.08 18.07 27.59
C ALA A 2 7.70 16.78 26.86
N GLU A 3 6.60 16.13 27.25
CA GLU A 3 6.06 14.92 26.61
C GLU A 3 5.95 15.07 25.07
N GLU A 4 5.72 16.31 24.62
CA GLU A 4 5.72 16.68 23.21
C GLU A 4 7.05 16.40 22.49
N ASP A 5 8.20 16.61 23.14
CA ASP A 5 9.51 16.26 22.54
C ASP A 5 9.64 14.75 22.30
N LYS A 6 9.09 13.92 23.20
CA LYS A 6 9.05 12.46 23.02
C LYS A 6 8.13 12.08 21.85
N CYS A 7 6.97 12.72 21.75
CA CYS A 7 6.04 12.52 20.65
C CYS A 7 6.68 12.91 19.31
N VAL A 8 7.31 14.08 19.23
CA VAL A 8 8.01 14.56 18.03
C VAL A 8 9.14 13.61 17.62
N LYS A 9 9.98 13.15 18.57
CA LYS A 9 11.04 12.17 18.28
C LYS A 9 10.47 10.86 17.71
N PHE A 10 9.38 10.37 18.29
CA PHE A 10 8.72 9.14 17.82
C PHE A 10 8.10 9.31 16.43
N GLU A 11 7.36 10.40 16.20
CA GLU A 11 6.74 10.71 14.90
C GLU A 11 7.75 10.84 13.76
N ASN A 12 8.95 11.34 14.05
CA ASN A 12 10.03 11.40 13.06
C ASN A 12 10.57 10.02 12.66
N GLY A 13 10.41 9.00 13.50
CA GLY A 13 10.75 7.60 13.17
C GLY A 13 9.64 6.83 12.45
N LEU A 14 8.44 7.40 12.31
CA LEU A 14 7.32 6.74 11.65
C LEU A 14 7.46 6.78 10.13
N ARG A 15 6.90 5.77 9.46
CA ARG A 15 6.75 5.77 8.00
C ARG A 15 5.89 6.96 7.57
N PRO A 16 6.16 7.60 6.42
CA PRO A 16 5.44 8.80 5.96
C PRO A 16 3.90 8.66 5.96
N GLU A 17 3.36 7.56 5.43
CA GLU A 17 1.91 7.28 5.45
C GLU A 17 1.32 7.32 6.87
N ILE A 18 2.01 6.72 7.83
CA ILE A 18 1.58 6.64 9.23
C ILE A 18 1.75 8.01 9.89
N LYS A 19 2.89 8.67 9.66
CA LYS A 19 3.18 10.02 10.17
C LYS A 19 2.10 11.01 9.76
N THR A 20 1.67 10.98 8.50
CA THR A 20 0.59 11.84 8.01
C THR A 20 -0.73 11.56 8.74
N LEU A 21 -1.14 10.29 8.85
CA LEU A 21 -2.37 9.91 9.56
C LEU A 21 -2.36 10.32 11.04
N ILE A 22 -1.21 10.15 11.69
CA ILE A 22 -1.02 10.45 13.10
C ILE A 22 -0.95 11.96 13.34
N GLY A 23 -0.26 12.72 12.49
CA GLY A 23 -0.16 14.17 12.58
C GLY A 23 -1.54 14.87 12.47
N PHE A 24 -2.48 14.31 11.70
CA PHE A 24 -3.86 14.83 11.66
C PHE A 24 -4.66 14.63 12.95
N ASN A 25 -4.25 13.70 13.82
CA ASN A 25 -4.95 13.42 15.07
C ASN A 25 -4.44 14.28 16.26
N GLU A 26 -3.39 15.10 16.05
CA GLU A 26 -2.81 16.03 17.04
C GLU A 26 -2.64 15.43 18.45
N ILE A 27 -2.13 14.18 18.52
CA ILE A 27 -2.03 13.43 19.78
C ILE A 27 -0.84 13.95 20.60
N ARG A 28 -1.11 14.40 21.82
CA ARG A 28 -0.07 14.92 22.73
C ARG A 28 0.41 13.88 23.75
N ASP A 29 -0.43 12.89 24.04
CA ASP A 29 -0.13 11.78 24.98
C ASP A 29 0.69 10.69 24.31
N PHE A 30 1.90 10.46 24.83
CA PHE A 30 2.86 9.51 24.26
C PHE A 30 2.35 8.05 24.23
N PRO A 31 1.78 7.49 25.32
CA PRO A 31 1.18 6.15 25.27
C PRO A 31 0.10 6.01 24.20
N THR A 32 -0.76 7.01 24.06
CA THR A 32 -1.83 7.04 23.05
C THR A 32 -1.27 7.13 21.63
N LEU A 33 -0.23 7.95 21.43
CA LEU A 33 0.48 8.09 20.15
C LEU A 33 1.05 6.74 19.70
N VAL A 34 1.74 6.04 20.59
CA VAL A 34 2.36 4.73 20.30
C VAL A 34 1.28 3.70 19.96
N ASN A 35 0.20 3.63 20.73
CA ASN A 35 -0.88 2.68 20.49
C ASN A 35 -1.58 2.92 19.14
N LYS A 36 -1.95 4.17 18.85
CA LYS A 36 -2.58 4.54 17.57
C LYS A 36 -1.65 4.30 16.38
N SER A 37 -0.37 4.64 16.51
CA SER A 37 0.62 4.39 15.45
C SER A 37 0.76 2.89 15.14
N ARG A 38 0.75 2.04 16.17
CA ARG A 38 0.78 0.57 16.00
C ARG A 38 -0.46 0.02 15.31
N ILE A 39 -1.64 0.60 15.57
CA ILE A 39 -2.88 0.22 14.88
C ILE A 39 -2.80 0.65 13.41
N CYS A 40 -2.45 1.91 13.15
CA CYS A 40 -2.33 2.43 11.79
C CYS A 40 -1.29 1.69 10.94
N ASP A 41 -0.17 1.25 11.50
CA ASP A 41 0.81 0.43 10.78
C ASP A 41 0.20 -0.89 10.27
N LYS A 42 -0.56 -1.57 11.14
CA LYS A 42 -1.25 -2.83 10.79
C LYS A 42 -2.32 -2.61 9.73
N ASP A 43 -3.13 -1.57 9.86
CA ASP A 43 -4.15 -1.20 8.87
C ASP A 43 -3.53 -0.83 7.52
N ASN A 44 -2.44 -0.06 7.52
CA ASN A 44 -1.74 0.29 6.28
C ASN A 44 -1.23 -0.95 5.56
N ARG A 45 -0.63 -1.89 6.31
CA ARG A 45 -0.14 -3.15 5.75
C ARG A 45 -1.27 -4.00 5.19
N ALA A 46 -2.40 -4.09 5.90
CA ALA A 46 -3.58 -4.80 5.41
C ALA A 46 -4.13 -4.17 4.12
N LYS A 47 -4.23 -2.84 4.07
CA LYS A 47 -4.65 -2.10 2.88
C LYS A 47 -3.73 -2.36 1.69
N THR A 48 -2.42 -2.24 1.86
CA THR A 48 -1.45 -2.54 0.80
C THR A 48 -1.57 -3.98 0.31
N ASN A 49 -1.71 -4.95 1.22
CA ASN A 49 -1.87 -6.37 0.87
C ASN A 49 -3.16 -6.62 0.06
N TYR A 50 -4.28 -6.00 0.46
CA TYR A 50 -5.54 -6.09 -0.26
C TYR A 50 -5.42 -5.58 -1.69
N TYR A 51 -4.90 -4.36 -1.89
CA TYR A 51 -4.74 -3.79 -3.22
C TYR A 51 -3.74 -4.56 -4.07
N LYS A 52 -2.67 -5.09 -3.47
CA LYS A 52 -1.72 -5.96 -4.16
C LYS A 52 -2.40 -7.22 -4.69
N ALA A 53 -3.14 -7.93 -3.84
CA ALA A 53 -3.87 -9.15 -4.22
C ALA A 53 -4.95 -8.90 -5.28
N VAL A 54 -5.67 -7.77 -5.18
CA VAL A 54 -6.66 -7.35 -6.17
C VAL A 54 -5.99 -7.03 -7.50
N ASN A 55 -4.86 -6.32 -7.50
CA ASN A 55 -4.15 -5.96 -8.72
C ASN A 55 -3.45 -7.15 -9.37
N GLU A 56 -2.94 -8.11 -8.59
CA GLU A 56 -2.40 -9.37 -9.11
C GLU A 56 -3.47 -10.17 -9.86
N LYS A 57 -4.67 -10.31 -9.30
CA LYS A 57 -5.80 -10.97 -9.99
C LYS A 57 -6.22 -10.23 -11.27
N LYS A 58 -6.24 -8.90 -11.23
CA LYS A 58 -6.59 -8.07 -12.39
C LYS A 58 -5.51 -8.11 -13.48
N GLY A 59 -4.24 -8.12 -13.11
CA GLY A 59 -3.10 -8.21 -14.04
C GLY A 59 -2.95 -9.58 -14.69
N SER A 60 -3.38 -10.67 -14.03
CA SER A 60 -3.43 -12.00 -14.65
C SER A 60 -4.53 -12.16 -15.70
N ASP A 61 -5.57 -11.32 -15.67
CA ASP A 61 -6.66 -11.36 -16.66
C ASP A 61 -6.24 -10.71 -18.00
N PHE A 62 -5.40 -9.66 -17.95
CA PHE A 62 -4.82 -9.05 -19.16
C PHE A 62 -3.69 -9.88 -19.81
N GLY A 63 -3.20 -10.94 -19.14
CA GLY A 63 -2.13 -11.81 -19.62
C GLY A 63 -2.58 -13.12 -20.27
N ARG A 64 -3.87 -13.46 -20.23
CA ARG A 64 -4.41 -14.71 -20.79
C ARG A 64 -5.40 -14.45 -21.92
N GLY A 65 -4.86 -14.07 -23.06
CA GLY A 65 -5.55 -14.24 -24.33
C GLY A 65 -5.39 -13.05 -25.27
N LYS A 66 -4.40 -13.13 -26.17
CA LYS A 66 -4.66 -12.63 -27.54
C LYS A 66 -5.73 -13.57 -28.11
N PRO A 67 -6.98 -13.14 -28.36
CA PRO A 67 -8.00 -14.09 -28.80
C PRO A 67 -7.73 -14.60 -30.22
N TYR A 68 -6.87 -13.93 -31.01
CA TYR A 68 -6.52 -14.41 -32.35
C TYR A 68 -5.08 -14.01 -32.75
N SER A 69 -4.09 -14.81 -32.40
CA SER A 69 -2.92 -14.96 -33.29
C SER A 69 -3.23 -16.10 -34.26
N ARG A 70 -4.16 -15.86 -35.18
CA ARG A 70 -4.45 -16.81 -36.27
C ARG A 70 -3.33 -16.68 -37.29
N GLY A 71 -2.43 -17.65 -37.25
CA GLY A 71 -1.34 -17.78 -38.21
C GLY A 71 -1.85 -17.72 -39.65
N GLY A 72 -1.39 -16.71 -40.39
CA GLY A 72 -1.48 -16.71 -41.84
C GLY A 72 -0.40 -17.64 -42.40
N LYS A 73 -0.69 -18.94 -42.45
CA LYS A 73 0.03 -19.82 -43.37
C LYS A 73 -0.38 -19.43 -44.80
N LYS A 74 0.62 -19.09 -45.62
CA LYS A 74 0.49 -18.96 -47.08
C LYS A 74 -0.18 -20.20 -47.67
N PRO A 75 -0.85 -20.06 -48.83
CA PRO A 75 -0.66 -20.97 -49.92
C PRO A 75 0.10 -20.27 -51.06
N GLU A 76 1.14 -20.96 -51.51
CA GLU A 76 1.74 -20.85 -52.83
C GLU A 76 0.79 -21.46 -53.87
N GLU A 77 1.04 -21.12 -55.14
CA GLU A 77 0.52 -21.72 -56.40
C GLU A 77 -0.71 -21.09 -57.06
N GLY A 78 -0.51 -20.70 -58.34
CA GLY A 78 -1.52 -20.29 -59.31
C GLY A 78 -1.01 -19.27 -60.31
#